data_AF-A0A1A9KH53-F1
#
_entry.id   AF-A0A1A9KH53-F1
#
_cell.length_a   1.000
_cell.length_b   1.000
_cell.length_c   1.000
_cell.angle_alpha   90.00
_cell.angle_beta   90.00
_cell.angle_gamma   90.00
#
_symmetry.space_group_name_H-M   'P 1'
#
loop_
_entity.id
_entity.type
_entity.pdbx_description
1 polymer ?
#
loop_
_entity_poly.entity_id
_entity_poly.type
_entity_poly.pdbx_seq_one_letter_code
_entity_poly.pdbx_strand_id
1 'polypeptide(L)'
;MPKKQPGGATSPLSSASRARYLPEEDEIILAHYREKGATWVAQQLNRSKLAVQWRAIAIGAARTERGSPANTELHERIIQLRLAGMTIHGAAVAAKCSDSTVKKVWAGYKNKPKGPLTNVWDLAKGDRFCIPGDQRVWTFQKMDGAYCMAADQHGNVLNCMGRVSRIPSARPN
;
A
#
# COMPACT_ATOMS: atom_id res chain seq x y z
N MET A 1 13.31 -13.17 -64.89
CA MET A 1 11.93 -13.70 -64.77
C MET A 1 11.40 -13.40 -63.37
N PRO A 2 10.47 -12.44 -63.20
CA PRO A 2 9.90 -12.11 -61.90
C PRO A 2 8.65 -12.98 -61.64
N LYS A 3 8.68 -13.84 -60.61
CA LYS A 3 7.48 -14.55 -60.16
C LYS A 3 6.78 -13.74 -59.08
N LYS A 4 5.63 -13.21 -59.49
CA LYS A 4 4.56 -12.57 -58.71
C LYS A 4 4.27 -13.28 -57.37
N GLN A 5 4.26 -12.53 -56.27
CA GLN A 5 3.20 -12.64 -55.27
C GLN A 5 1.95 -11.94 -55.83
N PRO A 6 0.74 -12.48 -55.62
CA PRO A 6 -0.15 -11.78 -54.68
C PRO A 6 -1.18 -12.69 -53.98
N GLY A 7 -1.73 -12.18 -52.88
CA GLY A 7 -2.90 -12.73 -52.18
C GLY A 7 -2.52 -13.20 -50.77
N GLY A 8 -2.97 -12.58 -49.68
CA GLY A 8 -4.22 -11.88 -49.48
C GLY A 8 -4.94 -12.58 -48.33
N ALA A 9 -4.67 -12.14 -47.10
CA ALA A 9 -5.48 -12.46 -45.93
C ALA A 9 -5.51 -11.22 -45.02
N THR A 10 -6.15 -10.16 -45.51
CA THR A 10 -6.83 -9.20 -44.64
C THR A 10 -7.93 -9.97 -43.91
N SER A 11 -7.73 -10.21 -42.62
CA SER A 11 -8.71 -10.83 -41.72
C SER A 11 -8.96 -9.87 -40.54
N PRO A 12 -10.16 -9.87 -39.98
CA PRO A 12 -11.09 -8.75 -40.14
C PRO A 12 -11.06 -7.77 -38.96
N LEU A 13 -11.53 -6.56 -39.23
CA LEU A 13 -11.95 -5.57 -38.25
C LEU A 13 -12.95 -6.20 -37.26
N SER A 14 -12.46 -6.68 -36.12
CA SER A 14 -13.32 -7.05 -35.00
C SER A 14 -13.47 -5.85 -34.08
N SER A 15 -14.62 -5.18 -34.24
CA SER A 15 -15.11 -4.08 -33.40
C SER A 15 -15.49 -4.54 -31.97
N ALA A 16 -14.68 -5.44 -31.38
CA ALA A 16 -14.80 -5.99 -30.03
C ALA A 16 -13.64 -5.58 -29.11
N SER A 17 -12.82 -4.61 -29.51
CA SER A 17 -11.55 -4.22 -28.89
C SER A 17 -11.67 -3.43 -27.57
N ARG A 18 -12.80 -3.53 -26.87
CA ARG A 18 -13.05 -2.84 -25.59
C ARG A 18 -12.71 -3.62 -24.32
N ALA A 19 -12.33 -4.91 -24.36
CA ALA A 19 -12.42 -5.71 -23.12
C ALA A 19 -11.24 -6.60 -22.71
N ARG A 20 -10.25 -6.93 -23.56
CA ARG A 20 -9.18 -7.83 -23.10
C ARG A 20 -7.85 -7.51 -23.75
N TYR A 21 -6.81 -7.45 -22.91
CA TYR A 21 -5.41 -7.49 -23.33
C TYR A 21 -5.06 -8.96 -23.59
N LEU A 22 -4.43 -9.23 -24.73
CA LEU A 22 -3.86 -10.52 -25.07
C LEU A 22 -2.54 -10.74 -24.30
N PRO A 23 -2.15 -12.00 -24.05
CA PRO A 23 -0.86 -12.31 -23.42
C PRO A 23 0.33 -11.73 -24.22
N GLU A 24 0.26 -11.70 -25.55
CA GLU A 24 1.27 -11.07 -26.41
C GLU A 24 1.38 -9.55 -26.18
N GLU A 25 0.24 -8.88 -25.94
CA GLU A 25 0.22 -7.45 -25.60
C GLU A 25 0.88 -7.21 -24.22
N ASP A 26 0.70 -8.14 -23.28
CA ASP A 26 1.32 -8.07 -21.95
C ASP A 26 2.84 -8.29 -22.01
N GLU A 27 3.35 -9.16 -22.88
CA GLU A 27 4.78 -9.36 -23.10
C GLU A 27 5.46 -8.08 -23.59
N ILE A 28 4.82 -7.36 -24.53
CA ILE A 28 5.31 -6.07 -25.04
C ILE A 28 5.34 -5.02 -23.91
N ILE A 29 4.30 -4.99 -23.06
CA ILE A 29 4.26 -4.10 -21.90
C ILE A 29 5.37 -4.48 -20.91
N LEU A 30 5.55 -5.75 -20.57
CA LEU A 30 6.59 -6.19 -19.63
C LEU A 30 8.01 -5.88 -20.13
N ALA A 31 8.27 -6.09 -21.42
CA ALA A 31 9.59 -5.89 -22.03
C ALA A 31 9.94 -4.41 -22.21
N HIS A 32 9.00 -3.57 -22.64
CA HIS A 32 9.33 -2.23 -23.13
C HIS A 32 8.80 -1.07 -22.27
N TYR A 33 7.87 -1.33 -21.33
CA TYR A 33 7.29 -0.26 -20.53
C TYR A 33 8.30 0.43 -19.61
N ARG A 34 9.30 -0.30 -19.09
CA ARG A 34 10.34 0.26 -18.20
C ARG A 34 11.35 1.16 -18.92
N GLU A 35 11.68 0.83 -20.16
CA GLU A 35 12.72 1.54 -20.93
C GLU A 35 12.13 2.65 -21.80
N LYS A 36 11.02 2.37 -22.49
CA LYS A 36 10.43 3.26 -23.51
C LYS A 36 9.17 3.99 -23.04
N GLY A 37 8.57 3.53 -21.94
CA GLY A 37 7.42 4.17 -21.32
C GLY A 37 6.07 3.92 -22.00
N ALA A 38 5.01 4.37 -21.34
CA ALA A 38 3.61 4.10 -21.72
C ALA A 38 3.23 4.66 -23.10
N THR A 39 3.81 5.79 -23.53
CA THR A 39 3.50 6.42 -24.81
C THR A 39 3.99 5.57 -25.99
N TRP A 40 5.19 4.99 -25.88
CA TRP A 40 5.76 4.15 -26.92
C TRP A 40 5.00 2.82 -27.05
N VAL A 41 4.67 2.20 -25.92
CA VAL A 41 3.90 0.95 -25.90
C VAL A 41 2.47 1.17 -26.43
N ALA A 42 1.86 2.32 -26.14
CA ALA A 42 0.55 2.70 -26.68
C ALA A 42 0.55 2.79 -28.21
N GLN A 43 1.63 3.32 -28.80
CA GLN A 43 1.80 3.36 -30.26
C GLN A 43 1.92 1.96 -30.88
N GLN A 44 2.65 1.05 -30.24
CA GLN A 44 2.83 -0.31 -30.76
C GLN A 44 1.58 -1.17 -30.66
N LEU A 45 0.80 -1.01 -29.60
CA LEU A 45 -0.43 -1.77 -29.38
C LEU A 45 -1.67 -1.10 -30.00
N ASN A 46 -1.50 0.07 -30.60
CA ASN A 46 -2.60 0.95 -31.05
C ASN A 46 -3.68 1.15 -29.96
N ARG A 47 -3.24 1.32 -28.70
CA ARG A 47 -4.08 1.51 -27.51
C ARG A 47 -3.90 2.92 -26.96
N SER A 48 -4.82 3.35 -26.10
CA SER A 48 -4.63 4.62 -25.39
C SER A 48 -3.51 4.49 -24.35
N LYS A 49 -2.74 5.57 -24.16
CA LYS A 49 -1.70 5.68 -23.12
C LYS A 49 -2.25 5.28 -21.74
N LEU A 50 -3.45 5.74 -21.41
CA LEU A 50 -4.09 5.45 -20.14
C LEU A 50 -4.41 3.95 -19.99
N ALA A 51 -4.94 3.30 -21.02
CA ALA A 51 -5.21 1.86 -21.00
C ALA A 51 -3.92 1.06 -20.75
N VAL A 52 -2.82 1.43 -21.41
CA VAL A 52 -1.51 0.80 -21.21
C VAL A 52 -0.98 1.02 -19.80
N GLN A 53 -1.15 2.22 -19.22
CA GLN A 53 -0.78 2.49 -17.83
C GLN A 53 -1.54 1.60 -16.85
N TRP A 54 -2.87 1.52 -16.98
CA TRP A 54 -3.69 0.64 -16.14
C TRP A 54 -3.30 -0.82 -16.30
N ARG A 55 -3.03 -1.26 -17.53
CA ARG A 55 -2.59 -2.64 -17.77
C ARG A 55 -1.22 -2.92 -17.19
N ALA A 56 -0.25 -2.03 -17.39
CA ALA A 56 1.10 -2.14 -16.84
C ALA A 56 1.09 -2.21 -15.31
N ILE A 57 0.18 -1.49 -14.64
CA ILE A 57 -0.03 -1.62 -13.19
C ILE A 57 -0.62 -3.01 -12.85
N ALA A 58 -1.63 -3.45 -13.60
CA ALA A 58 -2.29 -4.73 -13.36
C ALA A 58 -1.36 -5.94 -13.52
N ILE A 59 -0.41 -5.90 -14.46
CA ILE A 59 0.56 -6.97 -14.71
C ILE A 59 1.91 -6.76 -14.01
N GLY A 60 2.06 -5.69 -13.22
CA GLY A 60 3.28 -5.39 -12.46
C GLY A 60 4.46 -4.84 -13.29
N ALA A 61 4.26 -4.51 -14.56
CA ALA A 61 5.27 -3.87 -15.41
C ALA A 61 5.56 -2.41 -15.00
N ALA A 62 4.55 -1.71 -14.47
CA ALA A 62 4.72 -0.40 -13.85
C ALA A 62 5.01 -0.58 -12.36
N ARG A 63 6.11 0.00 -11.87
CA ARG A 63 6.23 0.27 -10.44
C ARG A 63 5.04 1.16 -10.07
N THR A 64 4.18 0.69 -9.17
CA THR A 64 3.29 1.62 -8.49
C THR A 64 4.21 2.57 -7.73
N GLU A 65 4.21 3.85 -8.06
CA GLU A 65 4.90 4.88 -7.28
C GLU A 65 4.21 5.11 -5.93
N ARG A 66 3.59 4.07 -5.35
CA ARG A 66 3.21 4.06 -3.95
C ARG A 66 4.47 3.85 -3.12
N GLY A 67 5.24 4.93 -3.04
CA GLY A 67 6.44 5.03 -2.24
C GLY A 67 7.69 4.77 -3.08
N SER A 68 8.30 5.85 -3.57
CA SER A 68 9.76 5.93 -3.53
C SER A 68 10.21 5.34 -2.19
N PRO A 69 11.24 4.47 -2.15
CA PRO A 69 11.72 3.94 -0.88
C PRO A 69 11.92 5.13 0.03
N ALA A 70 11.15 5.15 1.12
CA ALA A 70 11.34 6.08 2.21
C ALA A 70 12.84 6.15 2.45
N ASN A 71 13.42 7.35 2.54
CA ASN A 71 14.78 7.46 3.03
C ASN A 71 14.73 6.91 4.47
N THR A 72 15.07 5.64 4.63
CA THR A 72 14.80 4.85 5.84
C THR A 72 15.55 5.46 7.01
N GLU A 73 16.77 5.92 6.77
CA GLU A 73 17.60 6.61 7.75
C GLU A 73 17.00 7.93 8.21
N LEU A 74 16.53 8.78 7.28
CA LEU A 74 15.86 10.04 7.63
C LEU A 74 14.55 9.79 8.39
N HIS A 75 13.79 8.78 7.97
CA HIS A 75 12.54 8.42 8.63
C HIS A 75 12.77 7.88 10.04
N GLU A 76 13.77 6.99 10.22
CA GLU A 76 14.18 6.46 11.52
C GLU A 76 14.66 7.58 12.44
N ARG A 77 15.49 8.49 11.94
CA ARG A 77 15.96 9.66 12.70
C ARG A 77 14.80 10.55 13.15
N ILE A 78 13.82 10.82 12.28
CA ILE A 78 12.60 11.56 12.65
C ILE A 78 11.82 10.82 13.74
N ILE A 79 11.65 9.51 13.61
CA ILE A 79 10.93 8.69 14.61
C ILE A 79 11.65 8.77 15.97
N GLN A 80 12.97 8.60 16.00
CA GLN A 80 13.77 8.67 17.23
C GLN A 80 13.65 10.04 17.92
N LEU A 81 13.80 11.13 17.16
CA LEU A 81 13.66 12.50 17.70
C LEU A 81 12.26 12.74 18.28
N ARG A 82 11.22 12.24 17.61
CA ARG A 82 9.83 12.36 18.07
C ARG A 82 9.53 11.48 19.29
N LEU A 83 10.17 10.32 19.42
CA LEU A 83 10.09 9.47 20.61
C LEU A 83 10.82 10.09 21.82
N ALA A 84 11.91 10.83 21.59
CA ALA A 84 12.62 11.61 22.61
C ALA A 84 11.85 12.86 23.09
N GLY A 85 10.61 13.07 22.63
CA GLY A 85 9.76 14.20 23.04
C GLY A 85 9.99 15.49 22.27
N MET A 86 10.82 15.49 21.22
CA MET A 86 11.09 16.69 20.43
C MET A 86 9.86 17.16 19.65
N THR A 87 9.67 18.47 19.52
CA THR A 87 8.56 19.05 18.72
C THR A 87 8.71 18.74 17.23
N ILE A 88 7.64 18.88 16.45
CA ILE A 88 7.67 18.64 15.00
C ILE A 88 8.72 19.53 14.33
N HIS A 89 8.72 20.81 14.69
CA HIS A 89 9.67 21.79 14.17
C HIS A 89 11.10 21.50 14.63
N GLY A 90 11.30 21.17 15.91
CA GLY A 90 12.63 20.77 16.42
C GLY A 90 13.20 19.54 15.70
N ALA A 91 12.34 18.54 15.44
CA ALA A 91 12.73 17.35 14.71
C ALA A 91 13.05 17.66 13.23
N ALA A 92 12.33 18.59 12.61
CA ALA A 92 12.57 19.05 11.24
C ALA A 92 13.97 19.68 11.10
N VAL A 93 14.31 20.61 12.01
CA VAL A 93 15.63 21.27 12.06
C VAL A 93 16.74 20.24 12.31
N ALA A 94 16.56 19.36 13.31
CA ALA A 94 17.58 18.37 13.69
C ALA A 94 17.79 17.26 12.63
N ALA A 95 16.76 16.94 11.85
CA ALA A 95 16.83 16.00 10.71
C ALA A 95 17.09 16.69 9.37
N LYS A 96 17.30 18.02 9.35
CA LYS A 96 17.50 18.84 8.14
C LYS A 96 16.44 18.58 7.06
N CYS A 97 15.17 18.51 7.48
CA CYS A 97 14.03 18.23 6.61
C CYS A 97 12.88 19.21 6.87
N SER A 98 11.82 19.15 6.05
CA SER A 98 10.65 20.00 6.24
C SER A 98 9.69 19.44 7.29
N ASP A 99 8.95 20.32 7.99
CA ASP A 99 7.87 19.94 8.90
C ASP A 99 6.83 19.03 8.23
N SER A 100 6.56 19.24 6.94
CA SER A 100 5.66 18.40 6.14
C SER A 100 6.16 16.96 6.04
N THR A 101 7.47 16.76 5.88
CA THR A 101 8.09 15.43 5.89
C THR A 101 7.95 14.79 7.26
N VAL A 102 8.27 15.52 8.33
CA VAL A 102 8.13 15.04 9.71
C VAL A 102 6.70 14.60 10.00
N LYS A 103 5.70 15.40 9.63
CA LYS A 103 4.27 15.08 9.79
C LYS A 103 3.90 13.80 9.07
N LYS A 104 4.30 13.64 7.80
CA LYS A 104 4.02 12.44 7.00
C LYS A 104 4.65 11.18 7.60
N VAL A 105 5.93 11.25 7.96
CA VAL A 105 6.67 10.15 8.57
C VAL A 105 6.06 9.76 9.91
N TRP A 106 5.75 10.75 10.75
CA TRP A 106 5.16 10.51 12.06
C TRP A 106 3.73 9.95 11.97
N ALA A 107 2.92 10.43 11.03
CA ALA A 107 1.60 9.85 10.76
C ALA A 107 1.72 8.39 10.29
N GLY A 108 2.65 8.11 9.37
CA GLY A 108 2.95 6.75 8.92
C GLY A 108 3.40 5.83 10.06
N TYR A 109 4.25 6.33 10.97
CA TYR A 109 4.68 5.61 12.17
C TYR A 109 3.51 5.32 13.12
N LYS A 110 2.66 6.31 13.41
CA LYS A 110 1.49 6.13 14.29
C LYS A 110 0.49 5.12 13.73
N ASN A 111 0.28 5.14 12.41
CA ASN A 111 -0.72 4.32 11.75
C ASN A 111 -0.21 2.92 11.39
N LYS A 112 1.10 2.64 11.56
CA LYS A 112 1.63 1.30 11.34
C LYS A 112 1.11 0.35 12.42
N PRO A 113 0.62 -0.83 12.03
CA PRO A 113 0.27 -1.87 13.00
C PRO A 113 1.54 -2.24 13.80
N LYS A 114 1.46 -2.14 15.13
CA LYS A 114 2.60 -2.39 16.04
C LYS A 114 2.87 -3.88 16.29
N GLY A 115 2.18 -4.76 15.57
CA GLY A 115 2.27 -6.20 15.69
C GLY A 115 1.58 -6.89 14.51
N PRO A 116 1.60 -8.22 14.44
CA PRO A 116 0.86 -8.95 13.44
C PRO A 116 -0.63 -8.58 13.53
N LEU A 117 -1.22 -8.25 12.38
CA LEU A 117 -2.65 -8.01 12.29
C LEU A 117 -3.35 -9.34 12.59
N THR A 118 -4.10 -9.37 13.67
CA THR A 118 -4.94 -10.50 14.08
C THR A 118 -6.40 -10.08 13.97
N ASN A 119 -7.29 -11.04 13.79
CA ASN A 119 -8.70 -10.68 13.88
C ASN A 119 -9.09 -10.53 15.34
N VAL A 120 -10.07 -9.67 15.57
CA VAL A 120 -10.55 -9.40 16.92
C VAL A 120 -11.13 -10.64 17.62
N TRP A 121 -11.68 -11.59 16.87
CA TRP A 121 -12.16 -12.88 17.41
C TRP A 121 -11.05 -13.86 17.79
N ASP A 122 -9.80 -13.60 17.38
CA ASP A 122 -8.64 -14.39 17.77
C ASP A 122 -8.02 -13.90 19.10
N LEU A 123 -8.58 -12.83 19.70
CA LEU A 123 -8.12 -12.28 20.98
C LEU A 123 -8.71 -13.04 22.17
N ALA A 124 -7.86 -13.31 23.16
CA ALA A 124 -8.27 -13.84 24.45
C ALA A 124 -8.58 -12.71 25.44
N LYS A 125 -9.47 -12.96 26.41
CA LYS A 125 -9.75 -12.02 27.51
C LYS A 125 -8.44 -11.58 28.19
N GLY A 126 -8.23 -10.26 28.27
CA GLY A 126 -7.01 -9.66 28.80
C GLY A 126 -5.94 -9.34 27.75
N ASP A 127 -6.13 -9.77 26.49
CA ASP A 127 -5.22 -9.37 25.42
C ASP A 127 -5.29 -7.86 25.18
N ARG A 128 -4.12 -7.26 24.98
CA ARG A 128 -3.98 -5.85 24.65
C ARG A 128 -3.84 -5.69 23.14
N PHE A 129 -4.52 -4.72 22.57
CA PHE A 129 -4.44 -4.44 21.14
C PHE A 129 -4.58 -2.95 20.85
N CYS A 130 -4.17 -2.55 19.65
CA CYS A 130 -4.44 -1.22 19.09
C CYS A 130 -5.27 -1.35 17.81
N ILE A 131 -6.21 -0.41 17.63
CA ILE A 131 -6.85 -0.20 16.33
C ILE A 131 -5.88 0.58 15.43
N PRO A 132 -5.71 0.19 14.16
CA PRO A 132 -4.97 0.99 13.19
C PRO A 132 -5.49 2.43 13.11
N GLY A 133 -4.63 3.42 13.38
CA GLY A 133 -5.01 4.84 13.40
C GLY A 133 -5.41 5.39 14.77
N ASP A 134 -5.55 4.53 15.78
CA ASP A 134 -5.78 4.95 17.17
C ASP A 134 -4.48 4.81 17.99
N GLN A 135 -4.28 5.74 18.93
CA GLN A 135 -3.15 5.71 19.86
C GLN A 135 -3.48 4.96 21.16
N ARG A 136 -4.77 4.67 21.41
CA ARG A 136 -5.21 4.00 22.62
C ARG A 136 -4.85 2.52 22.60
N VAL A 137 -4.48 2.03 23.78
CA VAL A 137 -4.31 0.60 24.03
C VAL A 137 -5.61 0.10 24.62
N TRP A 138 -6.22 -0.85 23.93
CA TRP A 138 -7.48 -1.46 24.31
C TRP A 138 -7.20 -2.83 24.91
N THR A 139 -7.87 -3.15 26.01
CA THR A 139 -7.82 -4.47 26.65
C THR A 139 -9.09 -5.21 26.29
N PHE A 140 -8.95 -6.31 25.57
CA PHE A 140 -10.06 -7.16 25.16
C PHE A 140 -10.74 -7.77 26.38
N GLN A 141 -12.06 -7.61 26.49
CA GLN A 141 -12.84 -8.17 27.59
C GLN A 141 -13.63 -9.41 27.16
N LYS A 142 -14.46 -9.26 26.13
CA LYS A 142 -15.35 -10.31 25.63
C LYS A 142 -15.85 -9.98 24.22
N MET A 143 -16.34 -10.99 23.51
CA MET A 143 -17.24 -10.80 22.37
C MET A 143 -18.68 -10.68 22.87
N ASP A 144 -19.46 -9.83 22.22
CA ASP A 144 -20.91 -9.76 22.32
C ASP A 144 -21.49 -9.88 20.91
N GLY A 145 -21.77 -11.12 20.49
CA GLY A 145 -22.11 -11.44 19.10
C GLY A 145 -20.96 -11.14 18.14
N ALA A 146 -21.20 -10.25 17.17
CA ALA A 146 -20.20 -9.83 16.19
C ALA A 146 -19.25 -8.73 16.70
N TYR A 147 -19.55 -8.15 17.87
CA TYR A 147 -18.88 -6.97 18.38
C TYR A 147 -17.88 -7.34 19.47
N CYS A 148 -16.70 -6.74 19.43
CA CYS A 148 -15.75 -6.85 20.54
C CYS A 148 -15.97 -5.74 21.54
N MET A 149 -16.05 -6.12 22.81
CA MET A 149 -16.01 -5.24 23.95
C MET A 149 -14.56 -5.15 24.44
N ALA A 150 -13.97 -3.97 24.31
CA ALA A 150 -12.67 -3.68 24.89
C ALA A 150 -12.74 -2.42 25.74
N ALA A 151 -11.87 -2.31 26.75
CA ALA A 151 -11.75 -1.10 27.55
C ALA A 151 -10.34 -0.55 27.53
N ASP A 152 -10.23 0.77 27.58
CA ASP A 152 -8.95 1.43 27.82
C ASP A 152 -8.68 1.62 29.32
N GLN A 153 -7.50 2.13 29.65
CA GLN A 153 -7.10 2.46 31.02
C GLN A 153 -7.95 3.56 31.68
N HIS A 154 -8.76 4.29 30.91
CA HIS A 154 -9.62 5.37 31.39
C HIS A 154 -11.08 4.91 31.58
N GLY A 155 -11.37 3.62 31.37
CA GLY A 155 -12.72 3.07 31.48
C GLY A 155 -13.61 3.35 30.26
N ASN A 156 -13.07 3.89 29.17
CA ASN A 156 -13.82 4.00 27.92
C ASN A 156 -14.03 2.61 27.34
N VAL A 157 -15.22 2.36 26.82
CA VAL A 157 -15.55 1.11 26.14
C VAL A 157 -15.53 1.33 24.64
N LEU A 158 -14.84 0.42 23.95
CA LEU A 158 -14.78 0.36 22.50
C LEU A 158 -15.61 -0.83 22.03
N ASN A 159 -16.45 -0.54 21.06
CA ASN A 159 -17.02 -1.53 20.17
C ASN A 159 -16.27 -1.49 18.83
N CYS A 160 -15.53 -2.55 18.49
CA CYS A 160 -14.82 -2.64 17.23
C CYS A 160 -15.01 -4.00 16.53
N MET A 161 -14.93 -3.99 15.21
CA MET A 161 -14.90 -5.18 14.36
C MET A 161 -13.70 -5.11 13.42
N GLY A 162 -13.20 -6.28 12.99
CA GLY A 162 -12.17 -6.38 11.95
C GLY A 162 -10.78 -6.77 12.47
N ARG A 163 -9.73 -6.27 11.81
CA ARG A 163 -8.33 -6.59 12.13
C ARG A 163 -7.74 -5.56 13.08
N VAL A 164 -7.07 -6.06 14.12
CA VAL A 164 -6.38 -5.24 15.11
C VAL A 164 -4.93 -5.67 15.25
N SER A 165 -4.11 -4.78 15.79
CA SER A 165 -2.71 -5.10 16.08
C SER A 165 -2.60 -5.60 17.51
N ARG A 166 -2.36 -6.89 17.70
CA ARG A 166 -2.12 -7.45 19.04
C ARG A 166 -0.81 -6.88 19.58
N ILE A 167 -0.85 -6.35 20.79
CA ILE A 167 0.32 -5.91 21.53
C ILE A 167 0.76 -7.10 22.38
N PRO A 168 1.91 -7.73 22.08
CA PRO A 168 2.42 -8.80 22.94
C PRO A 168 2.52 -8.27 24.37
N SER A 169 1.93 -8.99 25.33
CA SER A 169 2.23 -8.73 26.73
C SER A 169 3.74 -8.91 26.92
N ALA A 170 4.40 -7.91 27.50
CA ALA A 170 5.72 -8.15 28.07
C ALA A 170 5.51 -9.30 29.06
N ARG A 171 6.18 -10.44 28.82
CA ARG A 171 6.15 -11.54 29.79
C ARG A 171 6.57 -10.96 31.14
N PRO A 172 5.86 -11.25 32.24
CA PRO A 172 6.48 -11.07 33.55
C PRO A 172 7.73 -11.97 33.57
N ASN A 173 8.87 -11.37 33.87
CA ASN A 173 10.07 -12.10 34.30
C ASN A 173 9.79 -12.73 35.66
#